data_AF-A0A5C6DKI0-F1
#
_entry.id   AF-A0A5C6DKI0-F1
#
_cell.length_a   1.000
_cell.length_b   1.000
_cell.length_c   1.000
_cell.angle_alpha   90.00
_cell.angle_beta   90.00
_cell.angle_gamma   90.00
#
_symmetry.space_group_name_H-M   'P 1'
#
loop_
_entity.id
_entity.type
_entity.pdbx_description
1 polymer ?
#
loop_
_entity_poly.entity_id
_entity_poly.type
_entity_poly.pdbx_seq_one_letter_code
_entity_poly.pdbx_strand_id
1 'polypeptide(L)'
;MPSRCFQCFRPIQQCFCDQIPAITNRTEVLILQHRRERSHPFNTARIVNTALQRCSVLCEHNDELAKRLETMELSANVGLLYPGEGSMPLSGPDARDLPNQLVVVDGTWHHAKTLMRDVPRLQRLPRYQITPASPGRYRIRREPNDQALSTLEATVAALREIEPDTLGFDRLLNVFEQMIDQQIVHAPANWRQNRRRRRGSTNVPRSLCSNLGNVVVAYGEQERGPRKGEVDDGIKPRPVYWIAERLQSDETFACAIESKSLQDAKFAERLRLTDRQIDQAISLSEFRNQWKAFLRPSDTVVVYHQRTANLLRNAGAACPNLLLLKSIQIGSHPVSATLEQFLRDEGIGIDDGGTSRSSFRLANAIAFVKHVQASNPPLNEGPLKGGGKAIIR
;
A
#
# COMPACT_ATOMS: atom_id res chain seq x y z
N MET A 1 4.21 29.66 19.06
CA MET A 1 3.86 29.67 17.62
C MET A 1 3.26 28.32 17.24
N PRO A 2 2.29 28.26 16.32
CA PRO A 2 1.70 26.99 15.90
C PRO A 2 2.78 26.06 15.34
N SER A 3 2.69 24.76 15.59
CA SER A 3 3.66 23.78 15.06
C SER A 3 3.38 23.37 13.61
N ARG A 4 2.22 23.77 13.07
CA ARG A 4 1.74 23.43 11.73
C ARG A 4 1.10 24.65 11.06
N CYS A 5 1.18 24.72 9.74
CA CYS A 5 0.47 25.70 8.92
C CYS A 5 -1.05 25.43 8.96
N PHE A 6 -1.89 26.45 9.17
CA PHE A 6 -3.35 26.30 9.18
C PHE A 6 -3.96 26.05 7.79
N GLN A 7 -3.20 26.33 6.72
CA GLN A 7 -3.67 26.15 5.35
C GLN A 7 -3.30 24.77 4.78
N CYS A 8 -2.02 24.38 4.88
CA CYS A 8 -1.57 23.07 4.39
C CYS A 8 -1.52 21.95 5.45
N PHE A 9 -1.60 22.26 6.74
CA PHE A 9 -1.44 21.33 7.88
C PHE A 9 -0.05 20.65 7.99
N ARG A 10 0.92 21.07 7.19
CA ARG A 10 2.32 20.62 7.30
C ARG A 10 3.04 21.31 8.47
N PRO A 11 4.09 20.69 9.03
CA PRO A 11 5.01 21.40 9.94
C PRO A 11 5.47 22.72 9.31
N ILE A 12 5.61 23.79 10.09
CA ILE A 12 5.99 25.11 9.55
C ILE A 12 7.26 25.04 8.69
N GLN A 13 8.25 24.26 9.13
CA GLN A 13 9.52 24.05 8.42
C GLN A 13 9.38 23.35 7.05
N GLN A 14 8.23 22.71 6.78
CA GLN A 14 7.92 22.04 5.52
C GLN A 14 6.70 22.66 4.82
N CYS A 15 6.27 23.84 5.26
CA CYS A 15 5.19 24.58 4.62
C CYS A 15 5.67 25.14 3.28
N PHE A 16 4.79 25.10 2.27
CA PHE A 16 5.04 25.65 0.94
C PHE A 16 3.94 26.63 0.50
N CYS A 17 2.98 26.96 1.39
CA CYS A 17 1.85 27.82 1.05
C CYS A 17 2.28 29.19 0.51
N ASP A 18 3.32 29.78 1.10
CA ASP A 18 3.82 31.10 0.70
C ASP A 18 4.50 31.10 -0.68
N GLN A 19 4.82 29.91 -1.19
CA GLN A 19 5.43 29.74 -2.52
C GLN A 19 4.38 29.56 -3.61
N ILE A 20 3.12 29.26 -3.27
CA ILE A 20 2.05 29.04 -4.24
C ILE A 20 1.71 30.38 -4.93
N PRO A 21 1.81 30.49 -6.26
CA PRO A 21 1.48 31.72 -6.97
C PRO A 21 -0.03 31.98 -6.99
N ALA A 22 -0.42 33.25 -6.96
CA ALA A 22 -1.75 33.67 -7.37
C ALA A 22 -1.81 33.78 -8.90
N ILE A 23 -2.79 33.12 -9.51
CA ILE A 23 -3.00 33.05 -10.96
C ILE A 23 -4.40 33.59 -11.28
N THR A 24 -4.45 34.62 -12.11
CA THR A 24 -5.70 35.24 -12.58
C THR A 24 -6.24 34.46 -13.79
N ASN A 25 -6.72 33.24 -13.53
CA ASN A 25 -7.36 32.41 -14.55
C ASN A 25 -8.73 32.99 -14.96
N ARG A 26 -9.03 32.94 -16.26
CA ARG A 26 -10.32 33.35 -16.85
C ARG A 26 -11.35 32.23 -16.75
N THR A 27 -10.93 31.01 -17.03
CA THR A 27 -11.78 29.81 -16.98
C THR A 27 -12.09 29.45 -15.54
N GLU A 28 -13.37 29.32 -15.20
CA GLU A 28 -13.77 28.86 -13.87
C GLU A 28 -13.42 27.39 -13.68
N VAL A 29 -12.86 27.03 -12.53
CA VAL A 29 -12.55 25.64 -12.20
C VAL A 29 -13.38 25.18 -11.01
N LEU A 30 -14.14 24.10 -11.21
CA LEU A 30 -14.89 23.41 -10.15
C LEU A 30 -14.28 22.04 -9.93
N ILE A 31 -13.61 21.83 -8.80
CA ILE A 31 -13.02 20.54 -8.46
C ILE A 31 -13.99 19.75 -7.58
N LEU A 32 -14.41 18.59 -8.05
CA LEU A 32 -15.17 17.61 -7.27
C LEU A 32 -14.21 16.62 -6.64
N GLN A 33 -13.89 16.82 -5.37
CA GLN A 33 -12.95 16.01 -4.63
C GLN A 33 -13.64 14.88 -3.89
N HIS A 34 -13.16 13.65 -4.10
CA HIS A 34 -13.63 12.51 -3.34
C HIS A 34 -13.20 12.62 -1.86
N ARG A 35 -14.11 12.36 -0.92
CA ARG A 35 -13.91 12.57 0.52
C ARG A 35 -12.64 11.97 1.12
N ARG A 36 -12.18 10.82 0.59
CA ARG A 36 -10.96 10.13 1.07
C ARG A 36 -9.67 10.89 0.75
N GLU A 37 -9.73 11.87 -0.14
CA GLU A 37 -8.59 12.66 -0.60
C GLU A 37 -8.44 13.97 0.18
N ARG A 38 -9.51 14.43 0.84
CA ARG A 38 -9.54 15.69 1.59
C ARG A 38 -8.38 15.83 2.58
N SER A 39 -8.13 14.80 3.37
CA SER A 39 -7.12 14.78 4.43
C SER A 39 -5.74 14.35 3.93
N HIS A 40 -5.56 14.15 2.63
CA HIS A 40 -4.26 13.72 2.10
C HIS A 40 -3.21 14.83 2.29
N PRO A 41 -2.01 14.50 2.82
CA PRO A 41 -0.95 15.50 3.03
C PRO A 41 -0.53 16.23 1.74
N PHE A 42 -0.71 15.57 0.58
CA PHE A 42 -0.47 16.09 -0.77
C PHE A 42 -1.77 16.24 -1.54
N ASN A 43 -2.71 17.01 -0.99
CA ASN A 43 -3.99 17.32 -1.62
C ASN A 43 -3.76 18.31 -2.78
N THR A 44 -3.73 17.79 -4.01
CA THR A 44 -3.51 18.57 -5.24
C THR A 44 -4.63 19.53 -5.54
N ALA A 45 -5.89 19.15 -5.29
CA ALA A 45 -7.03 20.06 -5.42
C ALA A 45 -6.88 21.31 -4.55
N ARG A 46 -6.36 21.17 -3.31
CA ARG A 46 -6.11 22.31 -2.43
C ARG A 46 -5.04 23.26 -2.97
N ILE A 47 -3.98 22.72 -3.58
CA ILE A 47 -2.91 23.54 -4.17
C ILE A 47 -3.48 24.35 -5.34
N VAL A 48 -4.22 23.69 -6.23
CA VAL A 48 -4.92 24.35 -7.36
C VAL A 48 -5.88 25.43 -6.86
N ASN A 49 -6.70 25.12 -5.85
CA ASN A 49 -7.66 26.07 -5.27
C ASN A 49 -7.00 27.24 -4.53
N THR A 50 -5.76 27.07 -4.06
CA THR A 50 -5.00 28.17 -3.47
C THR A 50 -4.37 29.04 -4.56
N ALA A 51 -3.99 28.45 -5.70
CA ALA A 51 -3.29 29.15 -6.76
C ALA A 51 -4.23 29.93 -7.70
N LEU A 52 -5.35 29.32 -8.09
CA LEU A 52 -6.27 29.89 -9.09
C LEU A 52 -7.28 30.83 -8.44
N GLN A 53 -7.45 32.02 -9.01
CA GLN A 53 -8.41 33.03 -8.57
C GLN A 53 -9.87 32.59 -8.76
N ARG A 54 -10.17 31.87 -9.85
CA ARG A 54 -11.52 31.36 -10.16
C ARG A 54 -11.55 29.84 -9.98
N CYS A 55 -11.37 29.36 -8.76
CA CYS A 55 -11.42 27.95 -8.44
C CYS A 55 -12.24 27.70 -7.16
N SER A 56 -13.02 26.61 -7.18
CA SER A 56 -13.73 26.12 -6.00
C SER A 56 -13.58 24.59 -5.88
N VAL A 57 -13.63 24.09 -4.65
CA VAL A 57 -13.56 22.65 -4.35
C VAL A 57 -14.82 22.23 -3.61
N LEU A 58 -15.53 21.24 -4.13
CA LEU A 58 -16.61 20.55 -3.45
C LEU A 58 -16.13 19.18 -2.98
N CYS A 59 -16.31 18.89 -1.70
CA CYS A 59 -15.89 17.64 -1.08
C CYS A 59 -16.94 17.20 -0.05
N GLU A 60 -17.89 16.38 -0.48
CA GLU A 60 -19.00 15.90 0.35
C GLU A 60 -19.17 14.37 0.24
N HIS A 61 -20.18 13.83 0.93
CA HIS A 61 -20.64 12.47 0.66
C HIS A 61 -21.29 12.41 -0.72
N ASN A 62 -21.16 11.29 -1.43
CA ASN A 62 -21.56 11.21 -2.84
C ASN A 62 -23.04 11.57 -3.05
N ASP A 63 -23.94 11.14 -2.17
CA ASP A 63 -25.37 11.45 -2.27
C ASP A 63 -25.64 12.96 -2.10
N GLU A 64 -24.92 13.63 -1.21
CA GLU A 64 -25.08 15.05 -0.96
C GLU A 64 -24.42 15.88 -2.06
N LEU A 65 -23.25 15.44 -2.53
CA LEU A 65 -22.59 16.00 -3.70
C LEU A 65 -23.47 15.89 -4.95
N ALA A 66 -24.19 14.78 -5.12
CA ALA A 66 -25.11 14.58 -6.22
C ALA A 66 -26.28 15.57 -6.17
N LYS A 67 -26.92 15.73 -5.02
CA LYS A 67 -28.00 16.73 -4.85
C LYS A 67 -27.50 18.15 -5.08
N ARG A 68 -26.35 18.50 -4.48
CA ARG A 68 -25.77 19.84 -4.58
C ARG A 68 -25.35 20.15 -6.00
N LEU A 69 -24.71 19.21 -6.69
CA LEU A 69 -24.34 19.42 -8.09
C LEU A 69 -25.58 19.48 -8.98
N GLU A 70 -26.67 18.77 -8.67
CA GLU A 70 -27.91 18.84 -9.46
C GLU A 70 -28.54 20.24 -9.43
N THR A 71 -28.52 20.91 -8.30
CA THR A 71 -29.12 22.25 -8.13
C THR A 71 -28.17 23.40 -8.42
N MET A 72 -26.86 23.15 -8.50
CA MET A 72 -25.85 24.17 -8.77
C MET A 72 -25.98 24.74 -10.18
N GLU A 73 -25.95 26.07 -10.31
CA GLU A 73 -25.85 26.69 -11.62
C GLU A 73 -24.43 26.46 -12.18
N LEU A 74 -24.38 25.88 -13.38
CA LEU A 74 -23.14 25.73 -14.15
C LEU A 74 -23.25 26.62 -15.38
N SER A 75 -22.11 27.06 -15.89
CA SER A 75 -22.05 27.85 -17.12
C SER A 75 -22.70 27.10 -18.29
N ALA A 76 -23.30 27.83 -19.22
CA ALA A 76 -23.83 27.28 -20.46
C ALA A 76 -22.76 26.52 -21.27
N ASN A 77 -21.49 26.95 -21.15
CA ASN A 77 -20.35 26.27 -21.78
C ASN A 77 -19.46 25.57 -20.74
N VAL A 78 -20.08 24.73 -19.91
CA VAL A 78 -19.38 23.89 -18.94
C VAL A 78 -18.82 22.62 -19.60
N GLY A 79 -17.58 22.28 -19.26
CA GLY A 79 -16.92 21.07 -19.70
C GLY A 79 -16.45 20.22 -18.51
N LEU A 80 -16.54 18.90 -18.64
CA LEU A 80 -15.99 17.95 -17.68
C LEU A 80 -14.63 17.43 -18.19
N LEU A 81 -13.58 17.67 -17.41
CA LEU A 81 -12.27 17.08 -17.66
C LEU A 81 -12.26 15.62 -17.19
N TYR A 82 -12.60 14.70 -18.10
CA TYR A 82 -12.65 13.27 -17.81
C TYR A 82 -12.50 12.47 -19.12
N PRO A 83 -11.44 11.64 -19.26
CA PRO A 83 -11.21 10.89 -20.49
C PRO A 83 -12.24 9.76 -20.65
N GLY A 84 -12.72 9.54 -21.88
CA GLY A 84 -13.64 8.44 -22.15
C GLY A 84 -14.13 8.39 -23.59
N GLU A 85 -15.01 7.44 -23.89
CA GLU A 85 -15.67 7.37 -25.18
C GLU A 85 -16.52 8.63 -25.40
N GLY A 86 -16.31 9.34 -26.52
CA GLY A 86 -16.99 10.60 -26.82
C GLY A 86 -16.40 11.84 -26.13
N SER A 87 -15.22 11.77 -25.51
CA SER A 87 -14.53 12.99 -25.04
C SER A 87 -13.83 13.73 -26.18
N MET A 88 -13.99 15.05 -26.21
CA MET A 88 -13.39 15.95 -27.20
C MET A 88 -11.98 16.38 -26.77
N PRO A 89 -11.04 16.56 -27.70
CA PRO A 89 -9.73 17.09 -27.37
C PRO A 89 -9.83 18.59 -27.01
N LEU A 90 -9.05 19.04 -26.03
CA LEU A 90 -8.90 20.47 -25.73
C LEU A 90 -7.94 21.20 -26.69
N SER A 91 -7.18 20.46 -27.50
CA SER A 91 -6.18 21.01 -28.41
C SER A 91 -6.21 20.34 -29.79
N GLY A 92 -5.67 21.03 -30.79
CA GLY A 92 -5.60 20.55 -32.17
C GLY A 92 -6.73 21.05 -33.07
N PRO A 93 -6.79 20.59 -34.33
CA PRO A 93 -7.70 21.10 -35.36
C PRO A 93 -9.19 20.86 -35.06
N ASP A 94 -9.48 19.91 -34.17
CA ASP A 94 -10.83 19.56 -33.74
C ASP A 94 -11.26 20.29 -32.45
N ALA A 95 -10.38 21.12 -31.86
CA ALA A 95 -10.72 21.95 -30.71
C ALA A 95 -11.66 23.09 -31.14
N ARG A 96 -12.94 22.96 -30.80
CA ARG A 96 -13.98 23.97 -31.03
C ARG A 96 -14.77 24.15 -29.72
N ASP A 97 -15.22 25.37 -29.45
CA ASP A 97 -16.06 25.72 -28.29
C ASP A 97 -15.47 25.35 -26.91
N LEU A 98 -14.22 25.76 -26.66
CA LEU A 98 -13.52 25.49 -25.39
C LEU A 98 -14.33 25.97 -24.17
N PRO A 99 -14.40 25.17 -23.09
CA PRO A 99 -15.27 25.47 -21.97
C PRO A 99 -14.76 26.68 -21.18
N ASN A 100 -15.66 27.59 -20.81
CA ASN A 100 -15.35 28.71 -19.91
C ASN A 100 -15.50 28.34 -18.42
N GLN A 101 -16.06 27.16 -18.14
CA GLN A 101 -16.08 26.53 -16.83
C GLN A 101 -15.68 25.05 -16.96
N LEU A 102 -14.67 24.63 -16.22
CA LEU A 102 -14.13 23.28 -16.23
C LEU A 102 -14.41 22.57 -14.90
N VAL A 103 -15.19 21.49 -14.97
CA VAL A 103 -15.39 20.56 -13.86
C VAL A 103 -14.26 19.53 -13.90
N VAL A 104 -13.53 19.38 -12.78
CA VAL A 104 -12.40 18.45 -12.64
C VAL A 104 -12.71 17.47 -11.52
N VAL A 105 -12.46 16.18 -11.74
CA VAL A 105 -12.66 15.14 -10.73
C VAL A 105 -11.33 14.87 -10.02
N ASP A 106 -11.29 15.02 -8.69
CA ASP A 106 -10.11 14.76 -7.87
C ASP A 106 -10.26 13.45 -7.08
N GLY A 107 -9.37 12.50 -7.38
CA GLY A 107 -9.14 11.33 -6.55
C GLY A 107 -8.19 10.32 -7.16
N THR A 108 -8.38 9.06 -6.81
CA THR A 108 -7.79 7.95 -7.57
C THR A 108 -8.75 7.56 -8.69
N TRP A 109 -8.30 6.83 -9.70
CA TRP A 109 -9.18 6.36 -10.77
C TRP A 109 -10.41 5.57 -10.27
N HIS A 110 -10.27 4.84 -9.17
CA HIS A 110 -11.41 4.18 -8.53
C HIS A 110 -12.38 5.22 -7.94
N HIS A 111 -11.88 6.22 -7.22
CA HIS A 111 -12.68 7.32 -6.70
C HIS A 111 -13.35 8.14 -7.82
N ALA A 112 -12.64 8.44 -8.91
CA ALA A 112 -13.18 9.17 -10.05
C ALA A 112 -14.31 8.39 -10.73
N LYS A 113 -14.16 7.07 -10.92
CA LYS A 113 -15.24 6.20 -11.40
C LYS A 113 -16.42 6.15 -10.45
N THR A 114 -16.18 6.13 -9.15
CA THR A 114 -17.24 6.19 -8.14
C THR A 114 -18.00 7.50 -8.24
N LEU A 115 -17.33 8.64 -8.37
CA LEU A 115 -17.97 9.94 -8.55
C LEU A 115 -18.77 10.00 -9.85
N MET A 116 -18.22 9.51 -10.97
CA MET A 116 -18.94 9.43 -12.25
C MET A 116 -20.21 8.57 -12.18
N ARG A 117 -20.18 7.48 -11.40
CA ARG A 117 -21.32 6.59 -11.20
C ARG A 117 -22.37 7.21 -10.27
N ASP A 118 -21.93 7.80 -9.16
CA ASP A 118 -22.81 8.23 -8.06
C ASP A 118 -23.32 9.67 -8.20
N VAL A 119 -22.76 10.47 -9.13
CA VAL A 119 -23.15 11.85 -9.39
C VAL A 119 -23.71 11.95 -10.82
N PRO A 120 -25.02 11.73 -11.05
CA PRO A 120 -25.59 11.56 -12.39
C PRO A 120 -25.40 12.76 -13.32
N ARG A 121 -25.36 14.00 -12.79
CA ARG A 121 -25.12 15.19 -13.60
C ARG A 121 -23.79 15.15 -14.36
N LEU A 122 -22.75 14.51 -13.82
CA LEU A 122 -21.46 14.39 -14.50
C LEU A 122 -21.54 13.64 -15.82
N GLN A 123 -22.44 12.66 -15.94
CA GLN A 123 -22.60 11.87 -17.15
C GLN A 123 -23.25 12.67 -18.30
N ARG A 124 -23.94 13.77 -17.97
CA ARG A 124 -24.61 14.67 -18.93
C ARG A 124 -23.71 15.80 -19.43
N LEU A 125 -22.56 16.04 -18.80
CA LEU A 125 -21.67 17.13 -19.18
C LEU A 125 -20.85 16.78 -20.44
N PRO A 126 -20.60 17.74 -21.33
CA PRO A 126 -19.62 17.58 -22.40
C PRO A 126 -18.25 17.19 -21.83
N ARG A 127 -17.66 16.11 -22.35
CA ARG A 127 -16.39 15.58 -21.82
C ARG A 127 -15.22 16.06 -22.66
N TYR A 128 -14.15 16.43 -21.96
CA TYR A 128 -12.91 16.89 -22.54
C TYR A 128 -11.74 16.02 -22.07
N GLN A 129 -10.79 15.81 -22.97
CA GLN A 129 -9.54 15.11 -22.70
C GLN A 129 -8.35 15.98 -23.08
N ILE A 130 -7.25 15.78 -22.35
CA ILE A 130 -5.95 16.39 -22.64
C ILE A 130 -5.00 15.34 -23.21
N THR A 131 -4.19 15.75 -24.17
CA THR A 131 -3.03 14.98 -24.63
C THR A 131 -1.79 15.60 -24.00
N PRO A 132 -1.17 14.96 -22.99
CA PRO A 132 -0.05 15.54 -22.28
C PRO A 132 1.16 15.64 -23.21
N ALA A 133 1.75 16.84 -23.27
CA ALA A 133 2.99 17.09 -24.02
C ALA A 133 4.22 16.39 -23.38
N SER A 134 4.12 15.98 -22.11
CA SER A 134 5.16 15.27 -21.38
C SER A 134 4.57 14.28 -20.35
N PRO A 135 5.29 13.22 -19.95
CA PRO A 135 4.87 12.33 -18.86
C PRO A 135 4.56 13.09 -17.55
N GLY A 136 3.69 12.51 -16.72
CA GLY A 136 3.37 13.07 -15.40
C GLY A 136 4.59 13.08 -14.47
N ARG A 137 4.76 14.16 -13.70
CA ARG A 137 5.89 14.39 -12.79
C ARG A 137 5.57 14.07 -11.33
N TYR A 138 4.34 13.66 -11.03
CA TYR A 138 3.94 13.33 -9.67
C TYR A 138 4.51 11.99 -9.18
N ARG A 139 5.61 12.06 -8.44
CA ARG A 139 6.35 10.88 -7.96
C ARG A 139 5.94 10.39 -6.55
N ILE A 140 5.10 11.13 -5.83
CA ILE A 140 4.70 10.78 -4.43
C ILE A 140 3.61 9.68 -4.37
N ARG A 141 2.87 9.37 -5.44
CA ARG A 141 1.83 8.33 -5.42
C ARG A 141 1.91 7.45 -6.67
N ARG A 142 1.40 6.22 -6.53
CA ARG A 142 1.29 5.25 -7.62
C ARG A 142 0.25 5.70 -8.64
N GLU A 143 0.71 5.95 -9.85
CA GLU A 143 -0.12 6.28 -11.01
C GLU A 143 -0.44 5.05 -11.88
N PRO A 144 -1.60 5.00 -12.55
CA PRO A 144 -2.01 3.86 -13.36
C PRO A 144 -1.14 3.64 -14.62
N ASN A 145 -0.52 4.69 -15.15
CA ASN A 145 0.45 4.68 -16.25
C ASN A 145 1.31 5.97 -16.23
N ASP A 146 2.37 6.02 -17.05
CA ASP A 146 3.32 7.16 -17.11
C ASP A 146 2.70 8.45 -17.68
N GLN A 147 1.47 8.37 -18.19
CA GLN A 147 0.70 9.50 -18.67
C GLN A 147 -0.40 9.93 -17.70
N ALA A 148 -0.45 9.32 -16.52
CA ALA A 148 -1.41 9.76 -15.53
C ALA A 148 -0.92 11.09 -14.96
N LEU A 149 -1.83 12.03 -14.84
CA LEU A 149 -1.55 13.36 -14.33
C LEU A 149 -2.22 13.52 -12.98
N SER A 150 -1.54 14.16 -12.05
CA SER A 150 -2.20 14.65 -10.86
C SER A 150 -3.30 15.66 -11.20
N THR A 151 -4.26 15.86 -10.29
CA THR A 151 -5.31 16.87 -10.50
C THR A 151 -4.71 18.24 -10.82
N LEU A 152 -3.60 18.60 -10.18
CA LEU A 152 -2.89 19.85 -10.48
C LEU A 152 -2.35 19.87 -11.92
N GLU A 153 -1.61 18.84 -12.32
CA GLU A 153 -1.02 18.77 -13.66
C GLU A 153 -2.10 18.71 -14.74
N ALA A 154 -3.19 17.97 -14.49
CA ALA A 154 -4.31 17.86 -15.42
C ALA A 154 -5.06 19.19 -15.56
N THR A 155 -5.33 19.88 -14.45
CA THR A 155 -5.94 21.22 -14.50
C THR A 155 -5.04 22.20 -15.22
N VAL A 156 -3.74 22.26 -14.91
CA VAL A 156 -2.79 23.16 -15.59
C VAL A 156 -2.69 22.85 -17.08
N ALA A 157 -2.60 21.57 -17.45
CA ALA A 157 -2.57 21.17 -18.85
C ALA A 157 -3.85 21.59 -19.59
N ALA A 158 -5.02 21.39 -18.99
CA ALA A 158 -6.28 21.83 -19.58
C ALA A 158 -6.35 23.36 -19.73
N LEU A 159 -5.97 24.11 -18.70
CA LEU A 159 -5.99 25.58 -18.74
C LEU A 159 -5.00 26.16 -19.74
N ARG A 160 -3.84 25.53 -19.97
CA ARG A 160 -2.90 25.98 -21.01
C ARG A 160 -3.50 25.92 -22.42
N GLU A 161 -4.35 24.95 -22.68
CA GLU A 161 -5.04 24.83 -23.96
C GLU A 161 -6.22 25.82 -24.06
N ILE A 162 -6.95 26.02 -22.95
CA ILE A 162 -8.14 26.89 -22.93
C ILE A 162 -7.78 28.39 -22.87
N GLU A 163 -6.73 28.74 -22.14
CA GLU A 163 -6.31 30.11 -21.89
C GLU A 163 -4.78 30.27 -21.93
N PRO A 164 -4.15 30.14 -23.12
CA PRO A 164 -2.69 30.09 -23.27
C PRO A 164 -1.97 31.36 -22.79
N ASP A 165 -2.64 32.51 -22.79
CA ASP A 165 -2.06 33.80 -22.36
C ASP A 165 -2.00 33.96 -20.83
N THR A 166 -2.59 33.04 -20.06
CA THR A 166 -2.61 33.11 -18.60
C THR A 166 -1.25 32.73 -18.02
N LEU A 167 -0.62 33.67 -17.32
CA LEU A 167 0.71 33.51 -16.74
C LEU A 167 0.67 32.79 -15.38
N GLY A 168 1.79 32.20 -14.98
CA GLY A 168 2.01 31.65 -13.63
C GLY A 168 1.86 30.13 -13.51
N PHE A 169 1.35 29.45 -14.54
CA PHE A 169 1.24 27.98 -14.57
C PHE A 169 2.59 27.27 -14.39
N ASP A 170 3.66 27.76 -15.03
CA ASP A 170 5.01 27.19 -14.84
C ASP A 170 5.51 27.33 -13.40
N ARG A 171 5.24 28.48 -12.77
CA ARG A 171 5.61 28.71 -11.37
C ARG A 171 4.86 27.74 -10.45
N LEU A 172 3.57 27.50 -10.70
CA LEU A 172 2.77 26.55 -9.94
C LEU A 172 3.31 25.11 -10.07
N LEU A 173 3.63 24.68 -11.29
CA LEU A 173 4.23 23.36 -11.54
C LEU A 173 5.61 23.22 -10.87
N ASN A 174 6.44 24.26 -10.89
CA ASN A 174 7.75 24.25 -10.25
C ASN A 174 7.64 24.13 -8.72
N VAL A 175 6.74 24.89 -8.08
CA VAL A 175 6.48 24.80 -6.63
C VAL A 175 5.99 23.39 -6.26
N PHE A 176 5.14 22.83 -7.10
CA PHE A 176 4.64 21.47 -6.93
C PHE A 176 5.75 20.42 -7.03
N GLU A 177 6.66 20.56 -7.99
CA GLU A 177 7.81 19.68 -8.18
C GLU A 177 8.79 19.77 -7.00
N GLN A 178 9.10 20.98 -6.52
CA GLN A 178 9.93 21.18 -5.32
C GLN A 178 9.31 20.55 -4.08
N MET A 179 7.98 20.68 -3.90
CA MET A 179 7.27 20.03 -2.80
C MET A 179 7.37 18.49 -2.89
N ILE A 180 7.30 17.92 -4.10
CA ILE A 180 7.50 16.48 -4.34
C ILE A 180 8.91 16.06 -3.94
N ASP A 181 9.93 16.80 -4.39
CA ASP A 181 11.33 16.48 -4.09
C ASP A 181 11.61 16.54 -2.58
N GLN A 182 11.14 17.59 -1.90
CA GLN A 182 11.27 17.71 -0.45
C GLN A 182 10.61 16.54 0.30
N GLN A 183 9.47 16.05 -0.20
CA GLN A 183 8.80 14.91 0.41
C GLN A 183 9.57 13.60 0.21
N ILE A 184 10.16 13.40 -0.96
CA ILE A 184 10.98 12.22 -1.26
C ILE A 184 12.19 12.17 -0.34
N VAL A 185 12.86 13.31 -0.12
CA VAL A 185 14.04 13.43 0.77
C VAL A 185 13.72 13.09 2.23
N HIS A 186 12.52 13.43 2.72
CA HIS A 186 12.12 13.22 4.12
C HIS A 186 11.30 11.93 4.36
N ALA A 187 11.12 11.09 3.33
CA ALA A 187 10.43 9.83 3.50
C ALA A 187 11.33 8.83 4.25
N PRO A 188 10.87 8.19 5.36
CA PRO A 188 11.63 7.11 5.98
C PRO A 188 11.89 6.00 4.94
N ALA A 189 13.02 5.30 5.06
CA ALA A 189 13.56 4.28 4.15
C ALA A 189 12.59 3.13 3.74
N ASN A 190 11.36 3.13 4.25
CA ASN A 190 10.26 2.23 3.91
C ASN A 190 9.41 2.73 2.72
N TRP A 191 9.88 3.71 1.95
CA TRP A 191 9.20 4.15 0.73
C TRP A 191 9.18 3.00 -0.28
N ARG A 192 7.99 2.45 -0.52
CA ARG A 192 7.78 1.33 -1.47
C ARG A 192 8.23 1.77 -2.86
N GLN A 193 9.36 1.26 -3.33
CA GLN A 193 9.81 1.42 -4.72
C GLN A 193 8.62 1.16 -5.67
N ASN A 194 8.37 2.08 -6.60
CA ASN A 194 7.18 2.12 -7.43
C ASN A 194 7.27 1.11 -8.60
N ARG A 195 7.04 -0.19 -8.33
CA ARG A 195 6.78 -1.20 -9.38
C ARG A 195 5.31 -1.65 -9.39
N ARG A 196 4.73 -1.67 -10.59
CA ARG A 196 3.36 -2.04 -10.96
C ARG A 196 3.00 -3.41 -10.36
N ARG A 197 2.04 -3.49 -9.41
CA ARG A 197 1.31 -4.75 -9.13
C ARG A 197 0.32 -4.98 -10.28
N ARG A 198 0.48 -6.09 -11.01
CA ARG A 198 -0.44 -6.52 -12.08
C ARG A 198 -1.83 -6.80 -11.48
N ARG A 199 -2.90 -6.45 -12.19
CA ARG A 199 -4.25 -6.96 -11.87
C ARG A 199 -4.22 -8.48 -12.03
N GLY A 200 -4.73 -9.20 -11.03
CA GLY A 200 -4.61 -10.66 -10.94
C GLY A 200 -3.35 -11.16 -10.23
N SER A 201 -2.43 -10.28 -9.78
CA SER A 201 -1.33 -10.73 -8.93
C SER A 201 -1.90 -11.16 -7.58
N THR A 202 -1.72 -12.44 -7.25
CA THR A 202 -1.74 -13.00 -5.90
C THR A 202 -1.20 -11.99 -4.89
N ASN A 203 -1.75 -11.96 -3.67
CA ASN A 203 -1.41 -10.98 -2.63
C ASN A 203 0.03 -11.15 -2.08
N VAL A 204 0.99 -11.51 -2.93
CA VAL A 204 2.35 -11.86 -2.60
C VAL A 204 3.17 -10.59 -2.32
N PRO A 205 3.81 -10.50 -1.14
CA PRO A 205 4.78 -9.46 -0.81
C PRO A 205 6.05 -9.59 -1.67
N ARG A 206 6.65 -8.47 -2.09
CA ARG A 206 7.83 -8.48 -2.97
C ARG A 206 9.06 -9.16 -2.36
N SER A 207 9.20 -9.14 -1.04
CA SER A 207 10.24 -9.87 -0.32
C SER A 207 10.21 -11.38 -0.61
N LEU A 208 9.06 -11.92 -1.04
CA LEU A 208 8.92 -13.32 -1.45
C LEU A 208 9.01 -13.54 -2.97
N CYS A 209 9.06 -12.48 -3.77
CA CYS A 209 9.22 -12.55 -5.24
C CYS A 209 10.65 -12.20 -5.71
N SER A 210 11.53 -11.84 -4.78
CA SER A 210 12.91 -11.41 -5.05
C SER A 210 13.89 -12.37 -4.38
N ASN A 211 15.14 -11.95 -4.13
CA ASN A 211 16.12 -12.75 -3.41
C ASN A 211 15.60 -13.08 -1.99
N LEU A 212 15.56 -14.38 -1.64
CA LEU A 212 15.04 -14.85 -0.36
C LEU A 212 16.09 -14.82 0.76
N GLY A 213 17.33 -14.38 0.50
CA GLY A 213 18.43 -14.33 1.48
C GLY A 213 18.15 -13.51 2.75
N ASN A 214 17.17 -12.59 2.70
CA ASN A 214 16.72 -11.80 3.86
C ASN A 214 15.38 -12.30 4.44
N VAL A 215 14.87 -13.43 3.98
CA VAL A 215 13.60 -14.02 4.44
C VAL A 215 13.89 -15.04 5.52
N VAL A 216 13.39 -14.77 6.73
CA VAL A 216 13.51 -15.67 7.89
C VAL A 216 12.14 -16.30 8.12
N VAL A 217 11.99 -17.57 7.76
CA VAL A 217 10.75 -18.32 8.05
C VAL A 217 10.84 -18.83 9.47
N ALA A 218 9.79 -18.61 10.26
CA ALA A 218 9.78 -18.97 11.68
C ALA A 218 8.48 -19.65 12.09
N TYR A 219 8.60 -20.52 13.10
CA TYR A 219 7.49 -21.20 13.74
C TYR A 219 7.73 -21.31 15.24
N GLY A 220 6.66 -21.26 16.03
CA GLY A 220 6.72 -21.37 17.48
C GLY A 220 5.59 -22.20 18.03
N GLU A 221 5.91 -23.07 18.97
CA GLU A 221 4.93 -23.79 19.79
C GLU A 221 4.59 -22.92 21.00
N GLN A 222 3.30 -22.85 21.31
CA GLN A 222 2.78 -22.03 22.41
C GLN A 222 2.75 -22.80 23.72
N GLU A 223 2.81 -22.07 24.84
CA GLU A 223 2.48 -22.59 26.16
C GLU A 223 1.11 -23.26 26.18
N ARG A 224 0.96 -24.20 27.13
CA ARG A 224 -0.31 -24.84 27.37
C ARG A 224 -1.28 -23.80 27.93
N GLY A 225 -2.47 -23.68 27.32
CA GLY A 225 -3.56 -22.91 27.91
C GLY A 225 -4.17 -23.59 29.15
N PRO A 226 -5.00 -22.86 29.92
CA PRO A 226 -5.64 -23.39 31.12
C PRO A 226 -6.52 -24.62 30.79
N ARG A 227 -6.52 -25.63 31.67
CA ARG A 227 -7.46 -26.76 31.55
C ARG A 227 -8.87 -26.29 31.85
N LYS A 228 -9.87 -27.05 31.37
CA LYS A 228 -11.27 -26.82 31.70
C LYS A 228 -11.44 -26.92 33.24
N GLY A 229 -11.71 -25.79 33.89
CA GLY A 229 -11.83 -25.69 35.36
C GLY A 229 -10.64 -25.03 36.07
N GLU A 230 -9.54 -24.70 35.37
CA GLU A 230 -8.45 -23.90 35.92
C GLU A 230 -8.75 -22.39 35.76
N VAL A 231 -8.27 -21.58 36.72
CA VAL A 231 -8.39 -20.12 36.67
C VAL A 231 -7.49 -19.59 35.56
N ASP A 232 -8.07 -18.80 34.65
CA ASP A 232 -7.31 -18.03 33.65
C ASP A 232 -6.59 -16.88 34.37
N ASP A 233 -5.27 -16.96 34.43
CA ASP A 233 -4.41 -15.95 35.05
C ASP A 233 -4.28 -14.68 34.19
N GLY A 234 -4.92 -14.65 33.01
CA GLY A 234 -4.89 -13.55 32.06
C GLY A 234 -3.54 -13.38 31.38
N ILE A 235 -2.59 -14.30 31.59
CA ILE A 235 -1.27 -14.25 30.98
C ILE A 235 -1.41 -14.66 29.52
N LYS A 236 -1.06 -13.72 28.63
CA LYS A 236 -1.07 -13.99 27.19
C LYS A 236 -0.07 -15.10 26.86
N PRO A 237 -0.44 -16.08 26.00
CA PRO A 237 0.39 -17.25 25.73
C PRO A 237 1.73 -16.87 25.10
N ARG A 238 2.82 -17.46 25.61
CA ARG A 238 4.20 -17.24 25.15
C ARG A 238 4.72 -18.47 24.39
N PRO A 239 5.82 -18.36 23.65
CA PRO A 239 6.43 -19.52 23.01
C PRO A 239 7.16 -20.40 24.05
N VAL A 240 6.99 -21.72 23.94
CA VAL A 240 7.78 -22.74 24.69
C VAL A 240 8.92 -23.31 23.86
N TYR A 241 8.80 -23.24 22.54
CA TYR A 241 9.83 -23.65 21.60
C TYR A 241 9.74 -22.76 20.37
N TRP A 242 10.88 -22.26 19.89
CA TRP A 242 10.96 -21.38 18.73
C TRP A 242 11.98 -21.93 17.75
N ILE A 243 11.63 -22.00 16.47
CA ILE A 243 12.50 -22.44 15.40
C ILE A 243 12.37 -21.52 14.19
N ALA A 244 13.48 -21.23 13.53
CA ALA A 244 13.52 -20.43 12.31
C ALA A 244 14.67 -20.82 11.39
N GLU A 245 14.52 -20.51 10.11
CA GLU A 245 15.54 -20.68 9.08
C GLU A 245 15.56 -19.44 8.19
N ARG A 246 16.78 -18.96 7.90
CA ARG A 246 16.99 -17.93 6.89
C ARG A 246 17.17 -18.61 5.53
N LEU A 247 16.29 -18.30 4.59
CA LEU A 247 16.30 -18.93 3.28
C LEU A 247 17.55 -18.56 2.48
N GLN A 248 17.98 -19.46 1.59
CA GLN A 248 19.19 -19.31 0.77
C GLN A 248 20.47 -19.09 1.60
N SER A 249 20.48 -19.62 2.83
CA SER A 249 21.62 -19.69 3.73
C SER A 249 21.52 -20.96 4.58
N ASP A 250 22.58 -21.31 5.29
CA ASP A 250 22.57 -22.41 6.28
C ASP A 250 22.28 -21.91 7.72
N GLU A 251 21.86 -20.64 7.87
CA GLU A 251 21.61 -20.04 9.18
C GLU A 251 20.24 -20.48 9.74
N THR A 252 20.29 -21.20 10.84
CA THR A 252 19.11 -21.68 11.58
C THR A 252 19.10 -21.14 13.01
N PHE A 253 17.92 -21.09 13.60
CA PHE A 253 17.71 -20.72 14.99
C PHE A 253 16.76 -21.73 15.63
N ALA A 254 17.10 -22.27 16.79
CA ALA A 254 16.23 -23.16 17.54
C ALA A 254 16.51 -23.05 19.04
N CYS A 255 15.47 -22.88 19.86
CA CYS A 255 15.60 -22.94 21.30
C CYS A 255 14.29 -23.37 21.99
N ALA A 256 14.42 -24.13 23.09
CA ALA A 256 13.35 -24.25 24.07
C ALA A 256 13.39 -23.04 25.02
N ILE A 257 12.23 -22.63 25.50
CA ILE A 257 12.07 -21.47 26.37
C ILE A 257 11.44 -21.94 27.67
N GLU A 258 12.05 -21.56 28.80
CA GLU A 258 11.61 -21.96 30.13
C GLU A 258 10.11 -21.69 30.33
N SER A 259 9.37 -22.75 30.64
CA SER A 259 7.95 -22.68 30.96
C SER A 259 7.55 -23.86 31.82
N LYS A 260 6.62 -23.64 32.75
CA LYS A 260 5.99 -24.72 33.54
C LYS A 260 5.33 -25.77 32.65
N SER A 261 4.92 -25.38 31.43
CA SER A 261 4.31 -26.29 30.45
C SER A 261 5.25 -27.44 30.06
N LEU A 262 6.56 -27.23 30.08
CA LEU A 262 7.55 -28.26 29.71
C LEU A 262 7.70 -29.36 30.77
N GLN A 263 7.22 -29.15 32.00
CA GLN A 263 7.22 -30.16 33.07
C GLN A 263 6.10 -31.19 32.89
N ASP A 264 5.10 -30.93 32.03
CA ASP A 264 4.07 -31.91 31.69
C ASP A 264 4.58 -32.85 30.60
N ALA A 265 4.92 -34.09 30.99
CA ALA A 265 5.43 -35.12 30.09
C ALA A 265 4.53 -35.37 28.86
N LYS A 266 3.20 -35.34 29.02
CA LYS A 266 2.26 -35.53 27.89
C LYS A 266 2.30 -34.35 26.92
N PHE A 267 2.52 -33.15 27.45
CA PHE A 267 2.65 -31.95 26.64
C PHE A 267 3.98 -31.95 25.87
N ALA A 268 5.10 -32.28 26.53
CA ALA A 268 6.41 -32.41 25.92
C ALA A 268 6.43 -33.49 24.82
N GLU A 269 5.84 -34.67 25.08
CA GLU A 269 5.70 -35.77 24.11
C GLU A 269 4.91 -35.33 22.88
N ARG A 270 3.80 -34.58 23.07
CA ARG A 270 2.98 -34.04 21.96
C ARG A 270 3.76 -33.08 21.07
N LEU A 271 4.70 -32.32 21.64
CA LEU A 271 5.58 -31.42 20.87
C LEU A 271 6.75 -32.17 20.22
N ARG A 272 7.01 -33.41 20.67
CA ARG A 272 8.16 -34.23 20.26
C ARG A 272 9.48 -33.48 20.49
N LEU A 273 9.61 -32.87 21.67
CA LEU A 273 10.89 -32.30 22.12
C LEU A 273 11.69 -33.39 22.84
N THR A 274 13.00 -33.40 22.62
CA THR A 274 13.93 -34.30 23.33
C THR A 274 14.23 -33.77 24.73
N ASP A 275 14.57 -34.65 25.67
CA ASP A 275 14.97 -34.24 27.02
C ASP A 275 16.11 -33.23 27.00
N ARG A 276 17.12 -33.45 26.13
CA ARG A 276 18.22 -32.50 25.92
C ARG A 276 17.75 -31.10 25.52
N GLN A 277 16.72 -30.98 24.68
CA GLN A 277 16.19 -29.67 24.29
C GLN A 277 15.46 -28.99 25.45
N ILE A 278 14.78 -29.77 26.30
CA ILE A 278 14.06 -29.26 27.48
C ILE A 278 15.07 -28.82 28.55
N ASP A 279 16.10 -29.63 28.80
CA ASP A 279 17.16 -29.35 29.78
C ASP A 279 18.00 -28.12 29.41
N GLN A 280 18.08 -27.81 28.11
CA GLN A 280 18.76 -26.64 27.58
C GLN A 280 17.82 -25.44 27.36
N ALA A 281 16.62 -25.47 27.94
CA ALA A 281 15.69 -24.34 27.84
C ALA A 281 16.30 -23.06 28.41
N ILE A 282 16.13 -21.96 27.67
CA ILE A 282 16.67 -20.65 28.04
C ILE A 282 15.58 -19.75 28.61
N SER A 283 15.98 -18.80 29.44
CA SER A 283 15.06 -17.78 29.94
C SER A 283 14.43 -16.96 28.81
N LEU A 284 13.26 -16.37 29.06
CA LEU A 284 12.58 -15.51 28.08
C LEU A 284 13.43 -14.28 27.67
N SER A 285 14.23 -13.74 28.59
CA SER A 285 15.18 -12.65 28.29
C SER A 285 16.29 -13.11 27.36
N GLU A 286 16.83 -14.30 27.59
CA GLU A 286 17.88 -14.86 26.76
C GLU A 286 17.36 -15.15 25.36
N PHE A 287 16.14 -15.70 25.23
CA PHE A 287 15.46 -15.85 23.95
C PHE A 287 15.38 -14.52 23.18
N ARG A 288 14.96 -13.43 23.83
CA ARG A 288 14.88 -12.11 23.17
C ARG A 288 16.23 -11.65 22.65
N ASN A 289 17.29 -11.84 23.44
CA ASN A 289 18.64 -11.41 23.09
C ASN A 289 19.19 -12.22 21.92
N GLN A 290 19.12 -13.56 22.00
CA GLN A 290 19.58 -14.45 20.94
C GLN A 290 18.77 -14.27 19.65
N TRP A 291 17.45 -14.13 19.75
CA TRP A 291 16.59 -13.88 18.59
C TRP A 291 16.92 -12.54 17.92
N LYS A 292 17.14 -11.49 18.71
CA LYS A 292 17.56 -10.18 18.18
C LYS A 292 18.94 -10.25 17.52
N ALA A 293 19.87 -11.02 18.07
CA ALA A 293 21.21 -11.20 17.52
C ALA A 293 21.22 -12.02 16.21
N PHE A 294 20.29 -12.98 16.09
CA PHE A 294 20.10 -13.77 14.87
C PHE A 294 19.56 -12.93 13.70
N LEU A 295 18.72 -11.93 13.99
CA LEU A 295 18.08 -11.08 12.98
C LEU A 295 18.99 -9.96 12.48
N ARG A 296 18.92 -9.70 11.17
CA ARG A 296 19.55 -8.57 10.50
C ARG A 296 18.54 -7.43 10.31
N PRO A 297 18.97 -6.16 10.21
CA PRO A 297 18.07 -5.03 9.98
C PRO A 297 17.24 -5.14 8.69
N SER A 298 17.77 -5.80 7.66
CA SER A 298 17.08 -6.04 6.38
C SER A 298 16.13 -7.24 6.38
N ASP A 299 16.05 -7.98 7.49
CA ASP A 299 15.28 -9.21 7.54
C ASP A 299 13.78 -8.96 7.48
N THR A 300 13.12 -9.91 6.83
CA THR A 300 11.67 -10.05 6.79
C THR A 300 11.32 -11.34 7.49
N VAL A 301 10.74 -11.24 8.69
CA VAL A 301 10.27 -12.42 9.43
C VAL A 301 8.94 -12.89 8.85
N VAL A 302 8.85 -14.18 8.53
CA VAL A 302 7.71 -14.80 7.89
C VAL A 302 7.16 -15.90 8.78
N VAL A 303 5.87 -15.83 9.11
CA VAL A 303 5.18 -16.88 9.88
C VAL A 303 3.89 -17.27 9.18
N TYR A 304 3.42 -18.51 9.38
CA TYR A 304 2.21 -18.96 8.68
C TYR A 304 0.94 -18.29 9.20
N HIS A 305 0.73 -18.27 10.53
CA HIS A 305 -0.52 -17.81 11.15
C HIS A 305 -0.30 -16.63 12.10
N GLN A 306 -1.33 -15.81 12.26
CA GLN A 306 -1.37 -14.71 13.24
C GLN A 306 -1.13 -15.17 14.69
N ARG A 307 -1.38 -16.45 15.01
CA ARG A 307 -1.18 -16.99 16.35
C ARG A 307 0.32 -17.08 16.68
N THR A 308 1.12 -17.58 15.74
CA THR A 308 2.58 -17.62 15.84
C THR A 308 3.18 -16.21 15.96
N ALA A 309 2.66 -15.25 15.16
CA ALA A 309 3.03 -13.84 15.29
C ALA A 309 2.74 -13.25 16.69
N ASN A 310 1.61 -13.64 17.29
CA ASN A 310 1.26 -13.21 18.64
C ASN A 310 2.24 -13.74 19.69
N LEU A 311 2.84 -14.92 19.49
CA LEU A 311 3.84 -15.46 20.43
C LEU A 311 5.06 -14.54 20.55
N LEU A 312 5.61 -14.05 19.42
CA LEU A 312 6.70 -13.06 19.45
C LEU A 312 6.29 -11.77 20.15
N ARG A 313 5.08 -11.26 19.86
CA ARG A 313 4.56 -10.04 20.51
C ARG A 313 4.37 -10.21 22.00
N ASN A 314 3.77 -11.32 22.43
CA ASN A 314 3.55 -11.64 23.84
C ASN A 314 4.87 -11.90 24.58
N ALA A 315 5.86 -12.44 23.86
CA ALA A 315 7.22 -12.58 24.35
C ALA A 315 7.97 -11.27 24.41
N GLY A 316 7.52 -10.18 23.76
CA GLY A 316 8.29 -8.93 23.64
C GLY A 316 9.57 -9.09 22.80
N ALA A 317 9.58 -10.04 21.86
CA ALA A 317 10.72 -10.33 20.99
C ALA A 317 10.66 -9.48 19.70
N ALA A 318 11.82 -9.25 19.08
CA ALA A 318 11.92 -8.47 17.85
C ALA A 318 11.14 -9.11 16.69
N CYS A 319 10.47 -8.31 15.85
CA CYS A 319 9.74 -8.81 14.68
C CYS A 319 9.81 -7.82 13.50
N PRO A 320 11.01 -7.60 12.92
CA PRO A 320 11.17 -6.68 11.79
C PRO A 320 10.38 -7.20 10.58
N ASN A 321 9.65 -6.28 9.93
CA ASN A 321 8.95 -6.52 8.67
C ASN A 321 8.11 -7.82 8.63
N LEU A 322 7.36 -8.11 9.70
CA LEU A 322 6.61 -9.35 9.85
C LEU A 322 5.57 -9.58 8.74
N LEU A 323 5.59 -10.76 8.10
CA LEU A 323 4.62 -11.19 7.09
C LEU A 323 3.88 -12.47 7.49
N LEU A 324 2.62 -12.55 7.08
CA LEU A 324 1.73 -13.69 7.35
C LEU A 324 1.45 -14.47 6.06
N LEU A 325 1.89 -15.71 5.98
CA LEU A 325 1.70 -16.52 4.76
C LEU A 325 0.23 -16.85 4.50
N LYS A 326 -0.58 -17.11 5.54
CA LYS A 326 -2.02 -17.37 5.38
C LYS A 326 -2.79 -16.21 4.73
N SER A 327 -2.23 -14.99 4.73
CA SER A 327 -2.83 -13.83 4.07
C SER A 327 -2.55 -13.76 2.56
N ILE A 328 -1.64 -14.61 2.07
CA ILE A 328 -1.23 -14.68 0.68
C ILE A 328 -2.16 -15.65 -0.04
N GLN A 329 -3.04 -15.11 -0.88
CA GLN A 329 -3.88 -15.92 -1.76
C GLN A 329 -3.06 -16.36 -2.97
N ILE A 330 -2.95 -17.67 -3.18
CA ILE A 330 -2.37 -18.31 -4.36
C ILE A 330 -3.45 -19.17 -4.99
N GLY A 331 -3.73 -18.95 -6.28
CA GLY A 331 -4.75 -19.71 -7.01
C GLY A 331 -6.16 -19.59 -6.44
N SER A 332 -6.96 -20.63 -6.66
CA SER A 332 -8.36 -20.75 -6.20
C SER A 332 -8.48 -21.40 -4.82
N HIS A 333 -7.38 -21.50 -4.07
CA HIS A 333 -7.34 -22.28 -2.84
C HIS A 333 -8.16 -21.60 -1.72
N PRO A 334 -9.10 -22.31 -1.08
CA PRO A 334 -9.94 -21.71 -0.04
C PRO A 334 -9.12 -21.29 1.19
N VAL A 335 -9.41 -20.10 1.72
CA VAL A 335 -8.75 -19.49 2.90
C VAL A 335 -8.85 -20.37 4.16
N SER A 336 -9.77 -21.33 4.18
CA SER A 336 -10.01 -22.29 5.27
C SER A 336 -9.14 -23.55 5.23
N ALA A 337 -8.44 -23.85 4.13
CA ALA A 337 -7.60 -25.03 4.03
C ALA A 337 -6.38 -24.95 4.97
N THR A 338 -5.95 -26.09 5.52
CA THR A 338 -4.69 -26.17 6.27
C THR A 338 -3.50 -26.03 5.32
N LEU A 339 -2.33 -25.65 5.85
CA LEU A 339 -1.12 -25.59 5.05
C LEU A 339 -0.78 -26.96 4.46
N GLU A 340 -0.96 -28.03 5.24
CA GLU A 340 -0.70 -29.38 4.76
C GLU A 340 -1.64 -29.79 3.63
N GLN A 341 -2.93 -29.39 3.71
CA GLN A 341 -3.87 -29.67 2.63
C GLN A 341 -3.49 -28.93 1.35
N PHE A 342 -3.14 -27.65 1.46
CA PHE A 342 -2.65 -26.85 0.34
C PHE A 342 -1.42 -27.50 -0.33
N LEU A 343 -0.42 -27.89 0.45
CA LEU A 343 0.80 -28.49 -0.11
C LEU A 343 0.51 -29.81 -0.83
N ARG A 344 -0.42 -30.64 -0.31
CA ARG A 344 -0.85 -31.88 -0.97
C ARG A 344 -1.59 -31.62 -2.27
N ASP A 345 -2.53 -30.67 -2.26
CA ASP A 345 -3.36 -30.33 -3.42
C ASP A 345 -2.52 -29.76 -4.57
N GLU A 346 -1.46 -29.00 -4.24
CA GLU A 346 -0.47 -28.49 -5.20
C GLU A 346 0.64 -29.52 -5.57
N GLY A 347 0.58 -30.75 -5.06
CA GLY A 347 1.56 -31.80 -5.34
C GLY A 347 2.97 -31.52 -4.80
N ILE A 348 3.10 -30.63 -3.81
CA ILE A 348 4.38 -30.29 -3.18
C ILE A 348 4.70 -31.35 -2.13
N GLY A 349 5.87 -31.99 -2.27
CA GLY A 349 6.37 -32.96 -1.30
C GLY A 349 6.38 -32.39 0.11
N ILE A 350 5.61 -33.02 1.00
CA ILE A 350 5.66 -32.74 2.43
C ILE A 350 6.84 -33.54 2.96
N ASP A 351 7.94 -32.84 3.25
CA ASP A 351 9.04 -33.41 4.02
C ASP A 351 8.51 -33.71 5.43
N ASP A 352 8.56 -34.99 5.83
CA ASP A 352 8.22 -35.44 7.18
C ASP A 352 9.24 -34.94 8.23
N GLY A 353 10.30 -34.25 7.79
CA GLY A 353 10.94 -33.15 8.50
C GLY A 353 11.39 -33.54 9.89
N GLY A 354 12.11 -34.66 9.97
CA GLY A 354 12.39 -35.42 11.17
C GLY A 354 12.75 -34.64 12.46
N THR A 355 12.59 -35.34 13.58
CA THR A 355 12.82 -35.03 15.01
C THR A 355 11.76 -34.25 15.81
N SER A 356 11.10 -33.20 15.31
CA SER A 356 10.07 -32.49 16.13
C SER A 356 8.85 -31.99 15.34
N ARG A 357 7.71 -31.78 16.03
CA ARG A 357 6.50 -31.20 15.42
C ARG A 357 6.77 -29.80 14.85
N SER A 358 7.61 -29.02 15.52
CA SER A 358 7.98 -27.67 15.11
C SER A 358 8.79 -27.67 13.82
N SER A 359 9.73 -28.60 13.67
CA SER A 359 10.55 -28.78 12.46
C SER A 359 9.67 -29.09 11.25
N PHE A 360 8.73 -30.03 11.41
CA PHE A 360 7.75 -30.36 10.37
C PHE A 360 6.90 -29.14 9.94
N ARG A 361 6.44 -28.34 10.91
CA ARG A 361 5.65 -27.13 10.63
C ARG A 361 6.46 -26.03 9.93
N LEU A 362 7.73 -25.89 10.31
CA LEU A 362 8.66 -24.97 9.66
C LEU A 362 8.93 -25.39 8.21
N ALA A 363 9.24 -26.66 7.97
CA ALA A 363 9.49 -27.21 6.63
C ALA A 363 8.31 -26.94 5.67
N ASN A 364 7.08 -27.18 6.14
CA ASN A 364 5.88 -26.87 5.36
C ASN A 364 5.74 -25.36 5.04
N ALA A 365 6.07 -24.48 5.99
CA ALA A 365 6.04 -23.03 5.75
C ALA A 365 7.11 -22.60 4.74
N ILE A 366 8.30 -23.21 4.79
CA ILE A 366 9.38 -22.98 3.83
C ILE A 366 8.97 -23.46 2.43
N ALA A 367 8.39 -24.65 2.32
CA ALA A 367 7.90 -25.20 1.06
C ALA A 367 6.86 -24.27 0.41
N PHE A 368 5.95 -23.72 1.21
CA PHE A 368 4.99 -22.72 0.74
C PHE A 368 5.67 -21.45 0.21
N VAL A 369 6.68 -20.91 0.91
CA VAL A 369 7.43 -19.72 0.44
C VAL A 369 8.16 -20.01 -0.88
N LYS A 370 8.79 -21.18 -1.00
CA LYS A 370 9.46 -21.60 -2.24
C LYS A 370 8.46 -21.71 -3.39
N HIS A 371 7.28 -22.28 -3.16
CA HIS A 371 6.22 -22.35 -4.16
C HIS A 371 5.70 -20.95 -4.55
N VAL A 372 5.49 -20.05 -3.58
CA VAL A 372 5.12 -18.64 -3.84
C VAL A 372 6.11 -17.98 -4.80
N GLN A 373 7.41 -18.17 -4.56
CA GLN A 373 8.48 -17.59 -5.38
C GLN A 373 8.52 -18.23 -6.78
N ALA A 374 8.43 -19.56 -6.88
CA ALA A 374 8.42 -20.29 -8.15
C ALA A 374 7.24 -19.87 -9.05
N SER A 375 6.07 -19.67 -8.46
CA SER A 375 4.87 -19.18 -9.15
C SER A 375 4.94 -17.68 -9.50
N ASN A 376 5.95 -16.94 -9.03
CA ASN A 376 6.11 -15.49 -9.23
C ASN A 376 7.61 -15.10 -9.40
N PRO A 377 8.27 -15.54 -10.49
CA PRO A 377 9.70 -15.29 -10.68
C PRO A 377 10.02 -13.79 -10.84
N PRO A 378 11.24 -13.36 -10.45
CA PRO A 378 11.69 -11.99 -10.64
C PRO A 378 11.71 -11.61 -12.13
N LEU A 379 11.15 -10.45 -12.48
CA LEU A 379 11.04 -9.98 -13.87
C LEU A 379 12.41 -9.58 -14.45
N ASN A 380 12.78 -10.15 -15.59
CA ASN A 380 13.78 -9.56 -16.51
C ASN A 380 13.21 -8.29 -17.16
N GLU A 381 13.98 -7.21 -17.15
CA GLU A 381 13.60 -5.91 -17.73
C GLU A 381 13.70 -5.96 -19.26
N GLY A 382 12.55 -6.05 -19.93
CA GLY A 382 12.41 -5.80 -21.38
C GLY A 382 11.52 -4.58 -21.63
N PRO A 383 11.76 -3.79 -22.68
CA PRO A 383 11.06 -2.53 -22.91
C PRO A 383 9.62 -2.76 -23.36
N LEU A 384 8.66 -2.06 -22.75
CA LEU A 384 7.23 -2.10 -23.11
C LEU A 384 6.91 -1.01 -24.14
N LYS A 385 6.33 -1.43 -25.28
CA LYS A 385 5.89 -0.55 -26.39
C LYS A 385 4.63 0.27 -26.05
N GLY A 386 4.74 1.59 -26.26
CA GLY A 386 3.85 2.54 -26.96
C GLY A 386 2.32 2.52 -26.82
N GLY A 387 1.75 3.67 -26.42
CA GLY A 387 0.37 4.08 -26.73
C GLY A 387 -0.56 4.28 -25.53
N GLY A 388 -0.32 5.27 -24.66
CA GLY A 388 -1.25 5.63 -23.58
C GLY A 388 -2.20 6.77 -23.96
N LYS A 389 -3.39 6.79 -23.36
CA LYS A 389 -4.25 7.98 -23.18
C LYS A 389 -4.01 8.52 -21.76
N ALA A 390 -4.00 9.85 -21.60
CA ALA A 390 -3.79 10.52 -20.31
C ALA A 390 -4.94 10.25 -19.34
N ILE A 391 -4.61 10.03 -18.07
CA ILE A 391 -5.59 9.70 -17.02
C ILE A 391 -5.38 10.68 -15.86
N ILE A 392 -6.41 11.42 -15.47
CA ILE A 392 -6.39 12.14 -14.18
C ILE A 392 -6.44 11.08 -13.09
N ARG A 393 -5.45 11.10 -12.20
CA ARG A 393 -5.14 10.12 -11.15
C ARG A 393 -6.22 9.13 -10.72
#